data_AF-A0A850ACT1-F1
#
_entry.id   AF-A0A850ACT1-F1
#
_cell.length_a   1.000
_cell.length_b   1.000
_cell.length_c   1.000
_cell.angle_alpha   90.00
_cell.angle_beta   90.00
_cell.angle_gamma   90.00
#
_symmetry.space_group_name_H-M   'P 1'
#
loop_
_entity.id
_entity.type
_entity.pdbx_description
1 polymer ?
#
loop_
_entity_poly.entity_id
_entity_poly.type
_entity_poly.pdbx_seq_one_letter_code
_entity_poly.pdbx_strand_id
1 'polypeptide(L)'
;MNTECWQEKGLKYLCLENERVKVVFLPEIGGKMIEMINKMTGRQFLLPPSGEEKPYRPAFYGANFADYDASGFDECFPTISPSGYFAPAAAAHSPALFFPDHGELWSQPWRYEIAGDEVRLQAQGVRQGYLFTKKVSLRQNKIILDYLLQNSSPFPFSYIWAAHPLLRVTPGNKLLLPESIDRVLLNWVSDQQLGDFGTVLPWPALFAPGDPTDYSAVQNGSHNLAVKCFTFALDRGFAGVYYQDSDETLLFQFDPAAVPYLGVWLCYGGWPAEEPGKHFTVALEPSSGRPDSLEIAIERQECAHIGAGEQKQWRLEISLWEGRRVGD
;
A
#
# COMPACT_ATOMS: atom_id res chain seq x y z
N MET A 1 -3.00 25.91 -2.72
CA MET A 1 -2.93 24.83 -1.71
C MET A 1 -2.22 25.42 -0.50
N ASN A 2 -2.50 24.95 0.72
CA ASN A 2 -1.75 25.38 1.91
C ASN A 2 -0.88 24.24 2.40
N THR A 3 0.35 24.55 2.80
CA THR A 3 1.29 23.58 3.36
C THR A 3 1.76 24.08 4.72
N GLU A 4 1.68 23.23 5.73
CA GLU A 4 2.11 23.52 7.10
C GLU A 4 3.09 22.46 7.59
N CYS A 5 4.09 22.87 8.36
CA CYS A 5 5.03 21.97 9.03
C CYS A 5 5.04 22.24 10.53
N TRP A 6 4.95 21.18 11.33
CA TRP A 6 5.18 21.25 12.77
C TRP A 6 6.02 20.06 13.24
N GLN A 7 6.42 20.11 14.51
CA GLN A 7 7.09 19.00 15.16
C GLN A 7 6.30 18.57 16.40
N GLU A 8 6.13 17.27 16.55
CA GLU A 8 5.48 16.68 17.72
C GLU A 8 6.12 15.34 18.03
N LYS A 9 6.39 15.08 19.31
CA LYS A 9 7.01 13.82 19.79
C LYS A 9 8.30 13.43 19.03
N GLY A 10 9.08 14.42 18.59
CA GLY A 10 10.34 14.22 17.88
C GLY A 10 10.20 13.86 16.39
N LEU A 11 8.99 13.92 15.84
CA LEU A 11 8.71 13.70 14.43
C LEU A 11 8.26 15.00 13.76
N LYS A 12 8.59 15.18 12.48
CA LYS A 12 8.05 16.29 11.71
C LYS A 12 6.79 15.84 10.99
N TYR A 13 5.81 16.71 11.02
CA TYR A 13 4.53 16.54 10.36
C TYR A 13 4.47 17.53 9.20
N LEU A 14 4.09 17.03 8.04
CA LEU A 14 3.95 17.79 6.81
C LEU A 14 2.51 17.69 6.33
N CYS A 15 1.72 18.75 6.57
CA CYS A 15 0.33 18.83 6.15
C CYS A 15 0.24 19.55 4.81
N LEU A 16 -0.55 18.98 3.90
CA LEU A 16 -1.05 19.65 2.71
C LEU A 16 -2.57 19.67 2.78
N GLU A 17 -3.17 20.81 2.46
CA GLU A 17 -4.61 20.90 2.35
C GLU A 17 -5.09 21.89 1.29
N ASN A 18 -6.32 21.68 0.84
CA ASN A 18 -7.10 22.66 0.08
C ASN A 18 -8.50 22.79 0.72
N GLU A 19 -9.49 23.27 -0.02
CA GLU A 19 -10.86 23.43 0.50
C GLU A 19 -11.55 22.10 0.82
N ARG A 20 -11.16 21.00 0.16
CA ARG A 20 -11.86 19.70 0.21
C ARG A 20 -11.05 18.57 0.84
N VAL A 21 -9.73 18.63 0.80
CA VAL A 21 -8.85 17.53 1.23
C VAL A 21 -7.79 18.05 2.18
N LYS A 22 -7.49 17.27 3.22
CA LYS A 22 -6.31 17.41 4.05
C LYS A 22 -5.56 16.07 4.09
N VAL A 23 -4.24 16.12 3.91
CA VAL A 23 -3.34 14.98 4.09
C VAL A 23 -2.18 15.38 4.99
N VAL A 24 -1.70 14.44 5.80
CA VAL A 24 -0.53 14.66 6.66
C VAL A 24 0.47 13.53 6.46
N PHE A 25 1.73 13.89 6.27
CA PHE A 25 2.84 12.97 6.10
C PHE A 25 3.84 13.07 7.23
N LEU A 26 4.53 11.97 7.51
CA LEU A 26 5.67 11.89 8.41
C LEU A 26 6.94 11.53 7.60
N PRO A 27 7.74 12.53 7.17
CA PRO A 27 8.96 12.28 6.40
C PRO A 27 9.95 11.36 7.12
N GLU A 28 10.09 11.47 8.45
CA GLU A 28 11.05 10.69 9.22
C GLU A 28 10.71 9.19 9.35
N ILE A 29 9.50 8.76 8.97
CA ILE A 29 9.07 7.36 8.96
C ILE A 29 8.54 6.94 7.59
N GLY A 30 9.44 6.89 6.61
CA GLY A 30 9.14 6.37 5.29
C GLY A 30 8.34 7.31 4.39
N GLY A 31 8.20 8.59 4.77
CA GLY A 31 7.27 9.49 4.09
C GLY A 31 5.83 8.96 4.12
N LYS A 32 5.46 8.27 5.20
CA LYS A 32 4.13 7.69 5.45
C LYS A 32 3.07 8.77 5.45
N MET A 33 1.95 8.54 4.76
CA MET A 33 0.74 9.37 4.94
C MET A 33 -0.02 8.83 6.15
N ILE A 34 -0.29 9.67 7.15
CA ILE A 34 -0.96 9.28 8.39
C ILE A 34 -2.37 9.84 8.50
N GLU A 35 -2.67 10.89 7.76
CA GLU A 35 -4.02 11.42 7.64
C GLU A 35 -4.40 11.56 6.17
N MET A 36 -5.62 11.14 5.85
CA MET A 36 -6.32 11.41 4.60
C MET A 36 -7.76 11.77 4.95
N ILE A 37 -8.09 13.06 4.86
CA ILE A 37 -9.34 13.60 5.38
C ILE A 37 -10.14 14.26 4.27
N ASN A 38 -11.41 13.88 4.13
CA ASN A 38 -12.40 14.67 3.39
C ASN A 38 -12.88 15.81 4.29
N LYS A 39 -12.53 17.06 3.95
CA LYS A 39 -12.89 18.25 4.74
C LYS A 39 -14.37 18.60 4.67
N MET A 40 -15.08 18.07 3.68
CA MET A 40 -16.52 18.31 3.54
C MET A 40 -17.33 17.54 4.59
N THR A 41 -16.84 16.36 4.99
CA THR A 41 -17.53 15.44 5.92
C THR A 41 -16.79 15.27 7.25
N GLY A 42 -15.49 15.60 7.28
CA GLY A 42 -14.60 15.34 8.41
C GLY A 42 -14.09 13.90 8.49
N ARG A 43 -14.41 13.02 7.51
CA ARG A 43 -14.00 11.62 7.56
C ARG A 43 -12.49 11.47 7.39
N GLN A 44 -11.88 10.74 8.32
CA GLN A 44 -10.52 10.21 8.23
C GLN A 44 -10.57 8.80 7.63
N PHE A 45 -9.87 8.61 6.51
CA PHE A 45 -9.87 7.33 5.77
C PHE A 45 -8.80 6.35 6.22
N LEU A 46 -7.69 6.82 6.80
CA LEU A 46 -6.59 5.94 7.22
C LEU A 46 -6.80 5.40 8.64
N LEU A 47 -6.39 4.15 8.83
CA LEU A 47 -6.30 3.52 10.14
C LEU A 47 -5.23 4.27 10.96
N PRO A 48 -5.54 4.75 12.18
CA PRO A 48 -4.55 5.29 13.08
C PRO A 48 -3.80 4.15 13.80
N PRO A 49 -2.70 4.43 14.52
CA PRO A 49 -2.02 3.42 15.31
C PRO A 49 -2.94 2.81 16.38
N SER A 50 -2.74 1.53 16.66
CA SER A 50 -3.50 0.76 17.66
C SER A 50 -3.12 1.16 19.09
N GLY A 51 -3.53 2.36 19.52
CA GLY A 51 -3.34 2.86 20.88
C GLY A 51 -1.94 3.39 21.19
N GLU A 52 -1.68 3.66 22.48
CA GLU A 52 -0.44 4.30 22.94
C GLU A 52 0.78 3.38 22.93
N GLU A 53 0.60 2.06 22.83
CA GLU A 53 1.68 1.06 22.88
C GLU A 53 2.50 1.00 21.59
N LYS A 54 1.88 1.31 20.45
CA LYS A 54 2.51 1.30 19.13
C LYS A 54 2.40 2.69 18.47
N PRO A 55 2.96 3.76 19.08
CA PRO A 55 2.86 5.10 18.52
C PRO A 55 3.73 5.22 17.26
N TYR A 56 3.47 6.26 16.45
CA TYR A 56 4.41 6.65 15.40
C TYR A 56 5.80 6.90 15.99
N ARG A 57 6.79 6.15 15.52
CA ARG A 57 8.19 6.26 15.94
C ARG A 57 9.12 5.79 14.82
N PRO A 58 10.36 6.31 14.73
CA PRO A 58 11.35 5.81 13.78
C PRO A 58 11.59 4.30 13.93
N ALA A 59 11.61 3.61 12.79
CA ALA A 59 12.05 2.23 12.69
C ALA A 59 13.54 2.17 12.30
N PHE A 60 14.17 1.03 12.54
CA PHE A 60 15.50 0.74 12.01
C PHE A 60 15.38 -0.10 10.73
N TYR A 61 16.40 -0.06 9.87
CA TYR A 61 16.43 -0.88 8.65
C TYR A 61 16.37 -2.36 8.99
N GLY A 62 15.37 -3.06 8.46
CA GLY A 62 15.14 -4.47 8.77
C GLY A 62 14.25 -4.74 9.97
N ALA A 63 13.62 -3.71 10.53
CA ALA A 63 12.55 -3.87 11.51
C ALA A 63 11.42 -4.76 10.97
N ASN A 64 10.77 -5.51 11.87
CA ASN A 64 9.53 -6.21 11.58
C ASN A 64 8.37 -5.21 11.62
N PHE A 65 7.56 -5.13 10.55
CA PHE A 65 6.47 -4.18 10.44
C PHE A 65 5.44 -4.32 11.58
N ALA A 66 5.19 -5.55 12.03
CA ALA A 66 4.23 -5.87 13.08
C ALA A 66 4.56 -5.25 14.46
N ASP A 67 5.83 -4.93 14.71
CA ASP A 67 6.31 -4.40 15.99
C ASP A 67 6.15 -2.86 16.10
N TYR A 68 5.59 -2.23 15.06
CA TYR A 68 5.42 -0.78 14.93
C TYR A 68 3.94 -0.43 14.79
N ASP A 69 3.61 0.77 14.32
CA ASP A 69 2.24 1.30 14.34
C ASP A 69 1.27 0.54 13.43
N ALA A 70 1.78 -0.16 12.40
CA ALA A 70 1.01 -0.91 11.40
C ALA A 70 -0.28 -0.17 11.01
N SER A 71 -0.12 1.08 10.59
CA SER A 71 -1.20 2.04 10.33
C SER A 71 -0.84 3.01 9.20
N GLY A 72 -1.79 3.88 8.81
CA GLY A 72 -1.55 4.88 7.77
C GLY A 72 -1.37 4.28 6.37
N PHE A 73 -0.52 4.91 5.57
CA PHE A 73 -0.21 4.50 4.20
C PHE A 73 1.31 4.52 3.99
N ASP A 74 1.86 3.31 3.86
CA ASP A 74 3.27 3.03 3.58
C ASP A 74 3.57 2.78 2.11
N GLU A 75 4.85 2.95 1.76
CA GLU A 75 5.42 2.58 0.47
C GLU A 75 6.25 1.31 0.62
N CYS A 76 5.81 0.20 0.01
CA CYS A 76 6.57 -1.04 0.00
C CYS A 76 7.46 -1.09 -1.24
N PHE A 77 8.77 -1.23 -1.06
CA PHE A 77 9.73 -1.33 -2.16
C PHE A 77 11.10 -1.83 -1.68
N PRO A 78 11.78 -2.75 -2.39
CA PRO A 78 11.41 -3.37 -3.67
C PRO A 78 10.63 -4.68 -3.50
N THR A 79 10.14 -4.98 -2.30
CA THR A 79 9.41 -6.20 -1.94
C THR A 79 8.38 -5.86 -0.85
N ILE A 80 7.36 -6.70 -0.67
CA ILE A 80 6.40 -6.56 0.44
C ILE A 80 6.78 -7.52 1.57
N SER A 81 7.10 -8.79 1.28
CA SER A 81 7.63 -9.72 2.29
C SER A 81 9.16 -9.74 2.27
N PRO A 82 9.83 -10.20 3.34
CA PRO A 82 11.27 -10.47 3.29
C PRO A 82 11.63 -11.31 2.06
N SER A 83 12.68 -10.92 1.36
CA SER A 83 13.02 -11.55 0.09
C SER A 83 14.52 -11.49 -0.19
N GLY A 84 15.07 -12.58 -0.71
CA GLY A 84 16.46 -12.68 -1.13
C GLY A 84 16.54 -13.08 -2.60
N TYR A 85 17.29 -12.37 -3.43
CA TYR A 85 17.49 -12.83 -4.81
C TYR A 85 18.88 -12.51 -5.33
N PHE A 86 19.29 -13.25 -6.37
CA PHE A 86 20.52 -12.99 -7.12
C PHE A 86 20.22 -12.01 -8.24
N ALA A 87 20.79 -10.80 -8.17
CA ALA A 87 20.58 -9.82 -9.22
C ALA A 87 21.13 -10.34 -10.57
N PRO A 88 20.42 -10.15 -11.70
CA PRO A 88 20.78 -10.76 -13.00
C PRO A 88 22.20 -10.46 -13.49
N ALA A 89 22.77 -9.32 -13.07
CA ALA A 89 24.10 -8.85 -13.48
C ALA A 89 25.16 -8.98 -12.38
N ALA A 90 24.81 -9.57 -11.23
CA ALA A 90 25.80 -9.92 -10.22
C ALA A 90 26.67 -11.04 -10.80
N ALA A 91 27.99 -10.86 -10.83
CA ALA A 91 28.92 -11.90 -11.30
C ALA A 91 28.56 -13.25 -10.64
N ALA A 92 28.93 -14.38 -11.24
CA ALA A 92 28.63 -15.74 -10.73
C ALA A 92 29.08 -16.03 -9.27
N HIS A 93 29.66 -15.04 -8.57
CA HIS A 93 30.15 -15.06 -7.21
C HIS A 93 29.65 -13.88 -6.34
N SER A 94 28.70 -13.06 -6.81
CA SER A 94 28.14 -11.99 -6.01
C SER A 94 27.15 -12.55 -4.98
N PRO A 95 27.15 -12.02 -3.73
CA PRO A 95 26.20 -12.45 -2.71
C PRO A 95 24.77 -12.08 -3.12
N ALA A 96 23.79 -12.87 -2.68
CA ALA A 96 22.38 -12.53 -2.82
C ALA A 96 22.07 -11.17 -2.16
N LEU A 97 21.17 -10.42 -2.78
CA LEU A 97 20.60 -9.22 -2.18
C LEU A 97 19.42 -9.64 -1.32
N PHE A 98 19.47 -9.28 -0.03
CA PHE A 98 18.37 -9.49 0.90
C PHE A 98 17.69 -8.17 1.20
N PHE A 99 16.37 -8.16 1.09
CA PHE A 99 15.49 -7.07 1.45
C PHE A 99 14.61 -7.48 2.62
N PRO A 100 14.39 -6.56 3.57
CA PRO A 100 13.59 -6.86 4.74
C PRO A 100 12.08 -6.83 4.45
N ASP A 101 11.30 -7.12 5.48
CA ASP A 101 9.86 -6.96 5.50
C ASP A 101 9.45 -5.54 5.07
N HIS A 102 8.52 -5.45 4.13
CA HIS A 102 8.04 -4.23 3.45
C HIS A 102 9.14 -3.43 2.71
N GLY A 103 10.30 -4.04 2.51
CA GLY A 103 11.42 -3.45 1.81
C GLY A 103 12.08 -2.30 2.56
N GLU A 104 12.69 -1.38 1.82
CA GLU A 104 13.64 -0.40 2.36
C GLU A 104 13.01 0.95 2.67
N LEU A 105 11.85 1.26 2.09
CA LEU A 105 11.31 2.61 2.06
C LEU A 105 10.58 3.01 3.34
N TRP A 106 9.76 2.12 3.91
CA TRP A 106 8.89 2.43 5.06
C TRP A 106 9.67 2.75 6.35
N SER A 107 10.83 2.10 6.53
CA SER A 107 11.58 2.17 7.79
C SER A 107 12.63 3.30 7.83
N GLN A 108 12.78 4.08 6.77
CA GLN A 108 13.85 5.09 6.67
C GLN A 108 13.31 6.52 6.60
N PRO A 109 14.08 7.54 7.03
CA PRO A 109 13.67 8.92 6.86
C PRO A 109 13.81 9.37 5.40
N TRP A 110 12.79 10.08 4.91
CA TRP A 110 12.79 10.69 3.59
C TRP A 110 13.14 12.17 3.69
N ARG A 111 13.92 12.66 2.72
CA ARG A 111 14.09 14.10 2.52
C ARG A 111 12.82 14.66 1.92
N TYR A 112 12.47 15.89 2.25
CA TYR A 112 11.34 16.56 1.61
C TYR A 112 11.66 18.00 1.21
N GLU A 113 10.97 18.47 0.18
CA GLU A 113 11.02 19.83 -0.34
C GLU A 113 9.58 20.29 -0.63
N ILE A 114 9.26 21.54 -0.29
CA ILE A 114 7.99 22.18 -0.64
C ILE A 114 8.29 23.13 -1.79
N ALA A 115 7.69 22.90 -2.96
CA ALA A 115 7.92 23.68 -4.16
C ALA A 115 6.58 24.14 -4.76
N GLY A 116 6.17 25.37 -4.44
CA GLY A 116 4.87 25.90 -4.85
C GLY A 116 3.71 25.09 -4.24
N ASP A 117 2.81 24.60 -5.11
CA ASP A 117 1.67 23.76 -4.72
C ASP A 117 1.99 22.24 -4.76
N GLU A 118 3.26 21.84 -4.63
CA GLU A 118 3.70 20.45 -4.60
C GLU A 118 4.63 20.19 -3.41
N VAL A 119 4.49 19.02 -2.79
CA VAL A 119 5.48 18.48 -1.87
C VAL A 119 6.20 17.32 -2.53
N ARG A 120 7.52 17.35 -2.52
CA ARG A 120 8.37 16.25 -2.98
C ARG A 120 9.00 15.56 -1.79
N LEU A 121 8.85 14.25 -1.68
CA LEU A 121 9.55 13.40 -0.73
C LEU A 121 10.50 12.45 -1.49
N GLN A 122 11.69 12.20 -0.94
CA GLN A 122 12.73 11.39 -1.59
C GLN A 122 13.46 10.47 -0.61
N ALA A 123 13.70 9.23 -1.04
CA ALA A 123 14.52 8.24 -0.34
C ALA A 123 15.51 7.57 -1.28
N GLN A 124 16.67 7.19 -0.74
CA GLN A 124 17.68 6.44 -1.48
C GLN A 124 17.63 4.98 -1.08
N GLY A 125 17.89 4.09 -2.03
CA GLY A 125 18.04 2.67 -1.74
C GLY A 125 19.24 2.39 -0.85
N VAL A 126 19.12 1.39 0.03
CA VAL A 126 20.20 1.00 0.95
C VAL A 126 21.04 -0.12 0.34
N ARG A 127 20.37 -1.14 -0.22
CA ARG A 127 21.01 -2.31 -0.85
C ARG A 127 21.17 -2.16 -2.36
N GLN A 128 20.43 -1.24 -2.97
CA GLN A 128 20.49 -0.96 -4.40
C GLN A 128 20.65 0.54 -4.65
N GLY A 129 21.38 0.90 -5.70
CA GLY A 129 21.56 2.29 -6.11
C GLY A 129 20.34 2.81 -6.86
N TYR A 130 19.35 3.33 -6.13
CA TYR A 130 18.22 4.04 -6.71
C TYR A 130 17.85 5.28 -5.89
N LEU A 131 17.16 6.20 -6.56
CA LEU A 131 16.44 7.31 -5.92
C LEU A 131 14.94 7.13 -6.19
N PHE A 132 14.17 7.05 -5.11
CA PHE A 132 12.72 7.00 -5.15
C PHE A 132 12.18 8.38 -4.79
N THR A 133 11.31 8.93 -5.63
CA THR A 133 10.68 10.24 -5.42
C THR A 133 9.17 10.08 -5.46
N LYS A 134 8.49 10.60 -4.44
CA LYS A 134 7.04 10.78 -4.38
C LYS A 134 6.72 12.27 -4.40
N LYS A 135 5.95 12.71 -5.37
CA LYS A 135 5.42 14.08 -5.45
C LYS A 135 3.95 14.05 -5.10
N VAL A 136 3.53 14.98 -4.25
CA VAL A 136 2.17 15.08 -3.73
C VAL A 136 1.62 16.44 -4.11
N SER A 137 0.46 16.45 -4.77
CA SER A 137 -0.31 17.66 -5.03
C SER A 137 -1.80 17.42 -4.81
N LEU A 138 -2.54 18.49 -4.51
CA LEU A 138 -3.99 18.42 -4.27
C LEU A 138 -4.75 19.18 -5.35
N ARG A 139 -5.78 18.54 -5.93
CA ARG A 139 -6.66 19.17 -6.94
C ARG A 139 -8.11 18.84 -6.62
N GLN A 140 -8.90 19.85 -6.24
CA GLN A 140 -10.28 19.66 -5.79
C GLN A 140 -10.34 18.57 -4.70
N ASN A 141 -11.11 17.50 -4.93
CA ASN A 141 -11.26 16.36 -4.05
C ASN A 141 -10.23 15.24 -4.28
N LYS A 142 -9.17 15.51 -5.05
CA LYS A 142 -8.13 14.53 -5.41
C LYS A 142 -6.79 14.82 -4.74
N ILE A 143 -6.11 13.73 -4.38
CA ILE A 143 -4.70 13.66 -4.02
C ILE A 143 -4.00 12.99 -5.20
N ILE A 144 -2.99 13.66 -5.75
CA ILE A 144 -2.21 13.15 -6.88
C ILE A 144 -0.84 12.77 -6.35
N LEU A 145 -0.50 11.48 -6.45
CA LEU A 145 0.80 10.93 -6.11
C LEU A 145 1.54 10.57 -7.40
N ASP A 146 2.52 11.39 -7.77
CA ASP A 146 3.40 11.16 -8.91
C ASP A 146 4.71 10.53 -8.42
N TYR A 147 5.01 9.33 -8.92
CA TYR A 147 6.18 8.56 -8.53
C TYR A 147 7.25 8.59 -9.61
N LEU A 148 8.51 8.67 -9.18
CA LEU A 148 9.68 8.55 -10.04
C LEU A 148 10.71 7.65 -9.36
N LEU A 149 11.03 6.53 -10.02
CA LEU A 149 12.14 5.65 -9.68
C LEU A 149 13.29 5.90 -10.65
N GLN A 150 14.46 6.23 -10.13
CA GLN A 150 15.68 6.40 -10.92
C GLN A 150 16.71 5.36 -10.50
N ASN A 151 17.11 4.48 -11.41
CA ASN A 151 18.21 3.56 -11.16
C ASN A 151 19.54 4.29 -11.36
N SER A 152 20.24 4.61 -10.28
CA SER A 152 21.55 5.26 -10.31
C SER A 152 22.72 4.27 -10.41
N SER A 153 22.42 2.97 -10.40
CA SER A 153 23.43 1.92 -10.53
C SER A 153 23.71 1.56 -11.99
N PRO A 154 24.89 0.99 -12.29
CA PRO A 154 25.23 0.51 -13.63
C PRO A 154 24.60 -0.86 -13.96
N PHE A 155 23.70 -1.38 -13.13
CA PHE A 155 23.10 -2.70 -13.28
C PHE A 155 21.58 -2.62 -13.30
N PRO A 156 20.89 -3.42 -14.12
CA PRO A 156 19.45 -3.55 -14.04
C PRO A 156 19.04 -4.31 -12.77
N PHE A 157 17.82 -4.08 -12.30
CA PHE A 157 17.25 -4.86 -11.21
C PHE A 157 15.73 -5.04 -11.32
N SER A 158 15.23 -6.04 -10.62
CA SER A 158 13.80 -6.33 -10.49
C SER A 158 13.24 -5.72 -9.21
N TYR A 159 11.96 -5.35 -9.23
CA TYR A 159 11.31 -4.76 -8.07
C TYR A 159 9.80 -5.00 -8.07
N ILE A 160 9.23 -4.91 -6.87
CA ILE A 160 7.83 -4.65 -6.63
C ILE A 160 7.73 -3.32 -5.89
N TRP A 161 6.93 -2.40 -6.43
CA TRP A 161 6.37 -1.30 -5.69
C TRP A 161 4.93 -1.65 -5.34
N ALA A 162 4.52 -1.46 -4.09
CA ALA A 162 3.12 -1.49 -3.71
C ALA A 162 2.79 -0.29 -2.83
N ALA A 163 1.70 0.38 -3.18
CA ALA A 163 1.03 1.29 -2.26
C ALA A 163 0.39 0.46 -1.14
N HIS A 164 0.60 0.82 0.13
CA HIS A 164 0.10 0.04 1.27
C HIS A 164 -0.80 0.88 2.21
N PRO A 165 -2.00 1.32 1.76
CA PRO A 165 -2.92 2.11 2.58
C PRO A 165 -3.77 1.22 3.49
N LEU A 166 -3.52 1.25 4.80
CA LEU A 166 -4.38 0.61 5.79
C LEU A 166 -5.58 1.52 6.07
N LEU A 167 -6.76 1.10 5.58
CA LEU A 167 -7.98 1.90 5.63
C LEU A 167 -8.75 1.66 6.92
N ARG A 168 -9.29 2.75 7.47
CA ARG A 168 -10.31 2.71 8.51
C ARG A 168 -11.64 2.35 7.86
N VAL A 169 -12.18 1.18 8.21
CA VAL A 169 -13.43 0.65 7.65
C VAL A 169 -14.41 0.28 8.76
N THR A 170 -15.68 0.14 8.40
CA THR A 170 -16.75 -0.38 9.27
C THR A 170 -17.47 -1.54 8.57
N PRO A 171 -18.04 -2.50 9.33
CA PRO A 171 -18.84 -3.58 8.75
C PRO A 171 -19.92 -3.06 7.80
N GLY A 172 -20.06 -3.71 6.64
CA GLY A 172 -20.99 -3.32 5.59
C GLY A 172 -20.41 -2.39 4.52
N ASN A 173 -19.33 -1.65 4.79
CA ASN A 173 -18.60 -0.91 3.75
C ASN A 173 -18.29 -1.82 2.56
N LYS A 174 -18.39 -1.28 1.34
CA LYS A 174 -18.31 -2.06 0.11
C LYS A 174 -17.01 -1.78 -0.62
N LEU A 175 -16.24 -2.82 -0.92
CA LEU A 175 -15.08 -2.74 -1.80
C LEU A 175 -15.55 -2.54 -3.24
N LEU A 176 -14.86 -1.66 -3.94
CA LEU A 176 -15.14 -1.29 -5.32
C LEU A 176 -13.95 -1.73 -6.18
N LEU A 177 -14.06 -2.92 -6.75
CA LEU A 177 -13.05 -3.46 -7.66
C LEU A 177 -13.64 -3.57 -9.08
N PRO A 178 -12.80 -3.63 -10.13
CA PRO A 178 -13.25 -3.94 -11.49
C PRO A 178 -14.12 -5.20 -11.53
N GLU A 179 -15.27 -5.11 -12.22
CA GLU A 179 -16.20 -6.24 -12.40
C GLU A 179 -15.57 -7.44 -13.12
N SER A 180 -14.46 -7.23 -13.84
CA SER A 180 -13.67 -8.26 -14.51
C SER A 180 -12.95 -9.22 -13.53
N ILE A 181 -12.86 -8.86 -12.24
CA ILE A 181 -12.21 -9.69 -11.23
C ILE A 181 -13.21 -10.74 -10.72
N ASP A 182 -13.04 -11.97 -11.19
CA ASP A 182 -13.82 -13.15 -10.77
C ASP A 182 -13.03 -14.10 -9.86
N ARG A 183 -11.72 -13.86 -9.70
CA ARG A 183 -10.81 -14.70 -8.93
C ARG A 183 -9.59 -13.94 -8.43
N VAL A 184 -9.02 -14.42 -7.33
CA VAL A 184 -7.81 -13.88 -6.70
C VAL A 184 -6.82 -15.00 -6.39
N LEU A 185 -5.55 -14.66 -6.34
CA LEU A 185 -4.46 -15.54 -5.94
C LEU A 185 -4.16 -15.34 -4.46
N LEU A 186 -4.30 -16.40 -3.67
CA LEU A 186 -4.02 -16.37 -2.23
C LEU A 186 -2.52 -16.20 -1.98
N ASN A 187 -2.17 -15.24 -1.13
CA ASN A 187 -0.81 -14.99 -0.69
C ASN A 187 -0.62 -15.41 0.77
N TRP A 188 -1.56 -15.09 1.65
CA TRP A 188 -1.50 -15.53 3.05
C TRP A 188 -2.90 -15.54 3.68
N VAL A 189 -3.11 -16.42 4.66
CA VAL A 189 -4.36 -16.50 5.42
C VAL A 189 -4.12 -16.90 6.87
N SER A 190 -4.91 -16.34 7.79
CA SER A 190 -4.89 -16.71 9.21
C SER A 190 -5.58 -18.06 9.48
N ASP A 191 -6.60 -18.41 8.68
CA ASP A 191 -7.28 -19.71 8.69
C ASP A 191 -6.97 -20.52 7.42
N GLN A 192 -6.17 -21.57 7.59
CA GLN A 192 -5.70 -22.43 6.50
C GLN A 192 -6.81 -23.23 5.81
N GLN A 193 -8.05 -23.22 6.33
CA GLN A 193 -9.19 -23.78 5.60
C GLN A 193 -9.43 -23.11 4.24
N LEU A 194 -8.97 -21.86 4.08
CA LEU A 194 -9.08 -21.14 2.81
C LEU A 194 -8.10 -21.66 1.74
N GLY A 195 -7.02 -22.32 2.14
CA GLY A 195 -6.01 -22.88 1.26
C GLY A 195 -4.60 -22.34 1.52
N ASP A 196 -3.66 -22.84 0.73
CA ASP A 196 -2.23 -22.50 0.82
C ASP A 196 -1.86 -21.34 -0.11
N PHE A 197 -0.67 -20.77 0.10
CA PHE A 197 -0.05 -19.81 -0.82
C PHE A 197 -0.14 -20.30 -2.29
N GLY A 198 -0.60 -19.43 -3.18
CA GLY A 198 -0.75 -19.72 -4.60
C GLY A 198 -2.09 -20.36 -4.98
N THR A 199 -2.95 -20.68 -4.01
CA THR A 199 -4.32 -21.15 -4.30
C THR A 199 -5.10 -20.06 -5.05
N VAL A 200 -5.83 -20.43 -6.11
CA VAL A 200 -6.73 -19.52 -6.81
C VAL A 200 -8.13 -19.66 -6.20
N LEU A 201 -8.65 -18.55 -5.68
CA LEU A 201 -9.95 -18.48 -5.01
C LEU A 201 -10.95 -17.71 -5.88
N PRO A 202 -12.25 -18.02 -5.82
CA PRO A 202 -13.27 -17.18 -6.43
C PRO A 202 -13.31 -15.82 -5.73
N TRP A 203 -13.71 -14.79 -6.45
CA TRP A 203 -13.98 -13.47 -5.90
C TRP A 203 -15.39 -13.03 -6.30
N PRO A 204 -16.20 -12.45 -5.38
CA PRO A 204 -15.89 -12.13 -3.99
C PRO A 204 -16.17 -13.25 -2.97
N ALA A 205 -16.59 -14.44 -3.41
CA ALA A 205 -16.82 -15.58 -2.52
C ALA A 205 -15.54 -16.41 -2.35
N LEU A 206 -14.73 -16.10 -1.33
CA LEU A 206 -13.42 -16.72 -1.14
C LEU A 206 -13.49 -18.21 -0.76
N PHE A 207 -14.57 -18.65 -0.11
CA PHE A 207 -14.76 -20.03 0.35
C PHE A 207 -15.48 -20.90 -0.68
N ALA A 208 -15.44 -22.22 -0.46
CA ALA A 208 -16.05 -23.20 -1.32
C ALA A 208 -17.58 -22.98 -1.52
N PRO A 209 -18.18 -23.54 -2.59
CA PRO A 209 -19.61 -23.43 -2.85
C PRO A 209 -20.46 -23.83 -1.63
N GLY A 210 -21.27 -22.90 -1.13
CA GLY A 210 -22.12 -23.09 0.05
C GLY A 210 -21.89 -22.07 1.16
N ASP A 211 -20.77 -21.36 1.17
CA ASP A 211 -20.58 -20.18 2.01
C ASP A 211 -21.25 -18.95 1.35
N PRO A 212 -22.23 -18.30 2.00
CA PRO A 212 -22.89 -17.12 1.46
C PRO A 212 -22.06 -15.83 1.64
N THR A 213 -20.86 -15.89 2.22
CA THR A 213 -20.07 -14.70 2.57
C THR A 213 -19.52 -13.99 1.34
N ASP A 214 -19.96 -12.75 1.15
CA ASP A 214 -19.48 -11.83 0.11
C ASP A 214 -18.37 -10.93 0.66
N TYR A 215 -17.11 -11.21 0.28
CA TYR A 215 -15.93 -10.45 0.72
C TYR A 215 -15.74 -9.12 -0.01
N SER A 216 -16.62 -8.76 -0.95
CA SER A 216 -16.74 -7.37 -1.41
C SER A 216 -17.40 -6.48 -0.35
N ALA A 217 -17.96 -7.06 0.71
CA ALA A 217 -18.41 -6.34 1.90
C ALA A 217 -17.43 -6.55 3.05
N VAL A 218 -17.16 -5.48 3.82
CA VAL A 218 -16.39 -5.56 5.05
C VAL A 218 -17.18 -6.36 6.09
N GLN A 219 -16.58 -7.42 6.62
CA GLN A 219 -17.19 -8.31 7.61
C GLN A 219 -17.04 -7.77 9.04
N ASN A 220 -17.70 -8.39 10.01
CA ASN A 220 -17.57 -8.03 11.42
C ASN A 220 -16.21 -8.45 11.99
N GLY A 221 -15.69 -7.75 13.00
CA GLY A 221 -14.42 -8.10 13.66
C GLY A 221 -14.45 -9.44 14.40
N SER A 222 -15.63 -9.98 14.71
CA SER A 222 -15.80 -11.34 15.23
C SER A 222 -15.57 -12.42 14.17
N HIS A 223 -15.43 -12.04 12.90
CA HIS A 223 -15.09 -12.98 11.81
C HIS A 223 -13.70 -13.59 12.01
N ASN A 224 -12.82 -12.91 12.77
CA ASN A 224 -11.51 -13.41 13.20
C ASN A 224 -10.66 -13.98 12.05
N LEU A 225 -10.68 -13.26 10.92
CA LEU A 225 -10.01 -13.66 9.69
C LEU A 225 -9.08 -12.55 9.22
N ALA A 226 -7.92 -12.94 8.73
CA ALA A 226 -7.03 -12.08 7.97
C ALA A 226 -6.60 -12.80 6.68
N VAL A 227 -6.75 -12.16 5.52
CA VAL A 227 -6.44 -12.72 4.21
C VAL A 227 -5.69 -11.69 3.38
N LYS A 228 -4.56 -12.09 2.81
CA LYS A 228 -3.87 -11.37 1.73
C LYS A 228 -4.04 -12.14 0.44
N CYS A 229 -4.56 -11.47 -0.58
CA CYS A 229 -4.64 -12.03 -1.93
C CYS A 229 -4.25 -10.97 -2.97
N PHE A 230 -4.04 -11.41 -4.21
CA PHE A 230 -3.74 -10.55 -5.34
C PHE A 230 -4.70 -10.81 -6.49
N THR A 231 -5.09 -9.76 -7.20
CA THR A 231 -5.74 -9.92 -8.50
C THR A 231 -4.76 -10.53 -9.51
N PHE A 232 -5.30 -11.00 -10.63
CA PHE A 232 -4.53 -11.14 -11.86
C PHE A 232 -4.29 -9.75 -12.48
N ALA A 233 -3.54 -9.69 -13.58
CA ALA A 233 -3.30 -8.43 -14.29
C ALA A 233 -4.62 -7.76 -14.65
N LEU A 234 -4.77 -6.50 -14.23
CA LEU A 234 -5.98 -5.72 -14.41
C LEU A 234 -6.07 -5.14 -15.82
N ASP A 235 -7.28 -5.09 -16.35
CA ASP A 235 -7.62 -4.36 -17.57
C ASP A 235 -7.98 -2.89 -17.28
N ARG A 236 -8.52 -2.63 -16.08
CA ARG A 236 -8.83 -1.29 -15.56
C ARG A 236 -8.16 -1.07 -14.21
N GLY A 237 -7.35 -0.02 -14.10
CA GLY A 237 -6.61 0.32 -12.88
C GLY A 237 -7.43 1.19 -11.92
N PHE A 238 -8.37 0.58 -11.19
CA PHE A 238 -9.00 1.24 -10.06
C PHE A 238 -9.28 0.27 -8.91
N ALA A 239 -9.38 0.79 -7.71
CA ALA A 239 -9.88 0.10 -6.53
C ALA A 239 -10.45 1.12 -5.54
N GLY A 240 -11.38 0.76 -4.68
CA GLY A 240 -11.93 1.73 -3.73
C GLY A 240 -12.81 1.12 -2.65
N VAL A 241 -13.32 1.99 -1.79
CA VAL A 241 -14.27 1.63 -0.73
C VAL A 241 -15.42 2.63 -0.75
N TYR A 242 -16.65 2.13 -0.80
CA TYR A 242 -17.85 2.88 -0.49
C TYR A 242 -18.21 2.71 0.99
N TYR A 243 -18.17 3.82 1.70
CA TYR A 243 -18.45 3.95 3.13
C TYR A 243 -19.93 4.25 3.32
N GLN A 244 -20.71 3.20 3.60
CA GLN A 244 -22.17 3.31 3.74
C GLN A 244 -22.60 4.19 4.92
N ASP A 245 -21.78 4.22 5.99
CA ASP A 245 -22.04 4.94 7.23
C ASP A 245 -21.98 6.46 7.05
N SER A 246 -21.17 6.95 6.12
CA SER A 246 -21.05 8.39 5.83
C SER A 246 -21.49 8.78 4.41
N ASP A 247 -21.97 7.82 3.63
CA ASP A 247 -22.27 7.96 2.20
C ASP A 247 -21.12 8.63 1.44
N GLU A 248 -19.94 8.00 1.50
CA GLU A 248 -18.71 8.51 0.86
C GLU A 248 -17.99 7.43 0.07
N THR A 249 -17.24 7.82 -0.95
CA THR A 249 -16.39 6.91 -1.72
C THR A 249 -14.93 7.36 -1.71
N LEU A 250 -14.03 6.46 -1.32
CA LEU A 250 -12.60 6.56 -1.58
C LEU A 250 -12.26 5.75 -2.83
N LEU A 251 -11.62 6.36 -3.82
CA LEU A 251 -11.25 5.69 -5.06
C LEU A 251 -9.78 5.94 -5.40
N PHE A 252 -9.05 4.84 -5.60
CA PHE A 252 -7.70 4.79 -6.18
C PHE A 252 -7.82 4.57 -7.69
N GLN A 253 -7.09 5.35 -8.48
CA GLN A 253 -6.99 5.21 -9.93
C GLN A 253 -5.51 5.20 -10.34
N PHE A 254 -5.14 4.29 -11.22
CA PHE A 254 -3.76 4.06 -11.67
C PHE A 254 -3.74 3.48 -13.08
N ASP A 255 -2.58 3.53 -13.74
CA ASP A 255 -2.40 2.92 -15.07
C ASP A 255 -2.02 1.44 -14.92
N PRO A 256 -2.88 0.48 -15.34
CA PRO A 256 -2.57 -0.94 -15.21
C PRO A 256 -1.38 -1.39 -16.08
N ALA A 257 -0.92 -0.58 -17.05
CA ALA A 257 0.32 -0.89 -17.78
C ALA A 257 1.57 -0.77 -16.91
N ALA A 258 1.57 0.14 -15.94
CA ALA A 258 2.67 0.33 -14.99
C ALA A 258 2.42 -0.36 -13.65
N VAL A 259 1.15 -0.48 -13.24
CA VAL A 259 0.70 -1.01 -11.95
C VAL A 259 -0.37 -2.09 -12.21
N PRO A 260 0.03 -3.26 -12.76
CA PRO A 260 -0.91 -4.25 -13.29
C PRO A 260 -1.69 -5.02 -12.22
N TYR A 261 -1.27 -5.04 -10.96
CA TYR A 261 -1.87 -5.87 -9.93
C TYR A 261 -2.47 -5.05 -8.80
N LEU A 262 -3.40 -5.65 -8.09
CA LEU A 262 -3.94 -5.12 -6.84
C LEU A 262 -3.78 -6.18 -5.74
N GLY A 263 -3.04 -5.84 -4.70
CA GLY A 263 -3.08 -6.57 -3.43
C GLY A 263 -4.37 -6.21 -2.69
N VAL A 264 -5.02 -7.21 -2.11
CA VAL A 264 -6.21 -7.04 -1.27
C VAL A 264 -5.91 -7.68 0.08
N TRP A 265 -5.77 -6.82 1.10
CA TRP A 265 -5.63 -7.21 2.49
C TRP A 265 -6.97 -7.02 3.20
N LEU A 266 -7.54 -8.11 3.70
CA LEU A 266 -8.77 -8.11 4.49
C LEU A 266 -8.41 -8.55 5.91
N CYS A 267 -8.48 -7.65 6.89
CA CYS A 267 -8.22 -8.00 8.28
C CYS A 267 -9.42 -7.65 9.14
N TYR A 268 -10.15 -8.68 9.56
CA TYR A 268 -11.37 -8.59 10.38
C TYR A 268 -11.13 -9.24 11.74
N GLY A 269 -10.04 -8.84 12.41
CA GLY A 269 -9.65 -9.39 13.70
C GLY A 269 -8.71 -10.61 13.64
N GLY A 270 -8.26 -11.04 12.46
CA GLY A 270 -7.39 -12.24 12.34
C GLY A 270 -5.88 -11.99 12.50
N TRP A 271 -5.43 -10.73 12.60
CA TRP A 271 -4.01 -10.37 12.68
C TRP A 271 -3.81 -9.15 13.60
N PRO A 272 -2.69 -9.02 14.35
CA PRO A 272 -1.59 -9.98 14.50
C PRO A 272 -2.04 -11.24 15.24
N ALA A 273 -1.63 -12.43 14.81
CA ALA A 273 -2.16 -13.71 15.33
C ALA A 273 -1.92 -13.93 16.84
N GLU A 274 -0.80 -13.41 17.37
CA GLU A 274 -0.36 -13.66 18.75
C GLU A 274 -0.64 -12.50 19.73
N GLU A 275 -1.26 -11.41 19.27
CA GLU A 275 -1.53 -10.23 20.11
C GLU A 275 -3.02 -10.11 20.51
N PRO A 276 -3.36 -9.59 21.70
CA PRO A 276 -4.75 -9.31 22.07
C PRO A 276 -5.39 -8.20 21.21
N GLY A 277 -4.59 -7.22 20.78
CA GLY A 277 -5.01 -6.11 19.94
C GLY A 277 -5.04 -6.49 18.46
N LYS A 278 -6.12 -7.13 18.02
CA LYS A 278 -6.31 -7.49 16.61
C LYS A 278 -6.71 -6.27 15.78
N HIS A 279 -6.17 -6.18 14.57
CA HIS A 279 -6.48 -5.13 13.62
C HIS A 279 -7.84 -5.37 12.96
N PHE A 280 -8.49 -4.25 12.65
CA PHE A 280 -9.71 -4.23 11.83
C PHE A 280 -9.52 -3.20 10.72
N THR A 281 -9.13 -3.67 9.54
CA THR A 281 -8.71 -2.81 8.43
C THR A 281 -8.81 -3.56 7.09
N VAL A 282 -8.86 -2.79 6.02
CA VAL A 282 -8.69 -3.27 4.65
C VAL A 282 -7.57 -2.46 4.00
N ALA A 283 -6.73 -3.10 3.19
CA ALA A 283 -5.89 -2.38 2.23
C ALA A 283 -6.20 -2.83 0.80
N LEU A 284 -6.28 -1.85 -0.10
CA LEU A 284 -6.35 -2.04 -1.53
C LEU A 284 -5.06 -1.45 -2.09
N GLU A 285 -4.19 -2.31 -2.57
CA GLU A 285 -2.77 -2.05 -2.74
C GLU A 285 -2.36 -2.13 -4.22
N PRO A 286 -2.49 -1.04 -4.99
CA PRO A 286 -1.96 -0.99 -6.35
C PRO A 286 -0.48 -1.39 -6.33
N SER A 287 -0.12 -2.38 -7.16
CA SER A 287 1.20 -3.00 -7.14
C SER A 287 1.77 -3.21 -8.54
N SER A 288 3.08 -2.99 -8.67
CA SER A 288 3.84 -3.26 -9.89
C SER A 288 4.20 -4.74 -10.06
N GLY A 289 3.88 -5.58 -9.07
CA GLY A 289 4.16 -7.01 -9.10
C GLY A 289 3.38 -7.83 -8.06
N ARG A 290 3.46 -9.15 -8.18
CA ARG A 290 2.91 -10.10 -7.21
C ARG A 290 3.71 -11.41 -7.28
N PRO A 291 3.68 -12.28 -6.25
CA PRO A 291 3.10 -12.10 -4.91
C PRO A 291 3.99 -11.19 -4.03
N ASP A 292 3.79 -11.15 -2.71
CA ASP A 292 4.50 -10.22 -1.80
C ASP A 292 6.04 -10.37 -1.85
N SER A 293 6.54 -11.58 -2.10
CA SER A 293 7.98 -11.88 -2.20
C SER A 293 8.50 -11.58 -3.61
N LEU A 294 9.47 -10.66 -3.71
CA LEU A 294 10.15 -10.34 -4.95
C LEU A 294 10.83 -11.56 -5.60
N GLU A 295 11.47 -12.42 -4.82
CA GLU A 295 12.10 -13.67 -5.29
C GLU A 295 11.11 -14.54 -6.05
N ILE A 296 9.94 -14.81 -5.46
CA ILE A 296 8.89 -15.62 -6.10
C ILE A 296 8.32 -14.88 -7.31
N ALA A 297 8.14 -13.55 -7.23
CA ALA A 297 7.66 -12.76 -8.34
C ALA A 297 8.63 -12.79 -9.54
N ILE A 298 9.95 -12.81 -9.29
CA ILE A 298 10.98 -12.97 -10.33
C ILE A 298 10.85 -14.36 -10.98
N GLU A 299 10.73 -15.43 -10.19
CA GLU A 299 10.56 -16.79 -10.71
C GLU A 299 9.31 -16.92 -11.59
N ARG A 300 8.24 -16.20 -11.24
CA ARG A 300 6.97 -16.17 -11.98
C ARG A 300 6.95 -15.17 -13.13
N GLN A 301 7.96 -14.31 -13.26
CA GLN A 301 7.96 -13.18 -14.21
C GLN A 301 6.79 -12.22 -13.98
N GLU A 302 6.39 -12.04 -12.73
CA GLU A 302 5.25 -11.22 -12.29
C GLU A 302 5.72 -9.98 -11.49
N CYS A 303 6.95 -9.50 -11.72
CA CYS A 303 7.51 -8.28 -11.14
C CYS A 303 7.89 -7.25 -12.20
N ALA A 304 8.12 -6.01 -11.77
CA ALA A 304 8.66 -4.98 -12.64
C ALA A 304 10.19 -5.06 -12.73
N HIS A 305 10.75 -4.47 -13.79
CA HIS A 305 12.19 -4.38 -14.02
C HIS A 305 12.58 -2.94 -14.35
N ILE A 306 13.79 -2.54 -13.98
CA ILE A 306 14.39 -1.26 -14.38
C ILE A 306 15.84 -1.48 -14.84
N GLY A 307 16.18 -0.92 -15.99
CA GLY A 307 17.49 -0.94 -16.62
C GLY A 307 18.50 -0.05 -15.90
N ALA A 308 19.79 -0.25 -16.18
CA ALA A 308 20.87 0.59 -15.69
C ALA A 308 20.69 2.05 -16.17
N GLY A 309 20.72 3.01 -15.24
CA GLY A 309 20.49 4.43 -15.56
C GLY A 309 19.06 4.79 -15.98
N GLU A 310 18.14 3.82 -16.05
CA GLU A 310 16.76 4.04 -16.47
C GLU A 310 15.98 4.82 -15.40
N GLN A 311 14.93 5.51 -15.85
CA GLN A 311 13.91 6.09 -14.99
C GLN A 311 12.54 5.55 -15.33
N LYS A 312 11.73 5.25 -14.32
CA LYS A 312 10.34 4.85 -14.46
C LYS A 312 9.43 5.78 -13.67
N GLN A 313 8.26 6.07 -14.23
CA GLN A 313 7.27 6.95 -13.64
C GLN A 313 5.92 6.28 -13.68
N TRP A 314 5.13 6.50 -12.64
CA TRP A 314 3.73 6.10 -12.59
C TRP A 314 2.98 7.06 -11.66
N ARG A 315 1.66 7.04 -11.75
CA ARG A 315 0.77 7.90 -10.97
C ARG A 315 -0.27 7.06 -10.24
N LEU A 316 -0.55 7.47 -9.01
CA LEU A 316 -1.72 7.06 -8.25
C LEU A 316 -2.57 8.30 -7.95
N GLU A 317 -3.79 8.34 -8.47
CA GLU A 317 -4.77 9.35 -8.10
C GLU A 317 -5.71 8.78 -7.03
N ILE A 318 -5.97 9.57 -6.00
CA ILE A 318 -6.88 9.21 -4.91
C ILE A 318 -7.97 10.26 -4.87
N SER A 319 -9.23 9.86 -5.04
CA SER A 319 -10.37 10.78 -5.03
C SER A 319 -11.30 10.50 -3.85
N LEU A 320 -11.70 11.56 -3.15
CA LEU A 320 -12.65 11.51 -2.03
C LEU A 320 -14.00 12.07 -2.49
N TRP A 321 -15.06 11.27 -2.46
CA TRP A 321 -16.38 11.67 -2.96
C TRP A 321 -17.44 11.60 -1.88
N GLU A 322 -18.35 12.56 -1.90
CA GLU A 322 -19.68 12.40 -1.31
C GLU A 322 -20.55 11.55 -2.26
N GLY A 323 -21.33 10.66 -1.67
CA GLY A 323 -22.15 9.67 -2.36
C GLY A 323 -21.38 8.44 -2.87
N ARG A 324 -22.15 7.46 -3.32
CA ARG A 324 -21.62 6.28 -4.03
C ARG A 324 -21.09 6.66 -5.41
N ARG A 325 -19.84 6.29 -5.70
CA ARG A 325 -19.22 6.34 -7.03
C ARG A 325 -18.71 4.95 -7.42
N VAL A 326 -18.57 4.71 -8.70
CA VAL A 326 -17.88 3.52 -9.26
C VAL A 326 -16.72 4.05 -10.09
N GLY A 327 -15.61 3.31 -10.17
CA GLY A 327 -14.51 3.68 -11.08
C GLY A 327 -15.01 3.72 -12.52
N ASP A 328 -14.67 4.77 -13.25
CA ASP A 328 -15.06 4.98 -14.66
C ASP A 328 -14.63 3.81 -15.58
#